data_AF-A0A8T6LVZ2-F1
#
_entry.id   AF-A0A8T6LVZ2-F1
#
_cell.length_a   1.000
_cell.length_b   1.000
_cell.length_c   1.000
_cell.angle_alpha   90.00
_cell.angle_beta   90.00
_cell.angle_gamma   90.00
#
_symmetry.space_group_name_H-M   'P 1'
#
loop_
_entity.id
_entity.type
_entity.pdbx_description
1 polymer ?
#
loop_
_entity_poly.entity_id
_entity_poly.type
_entity_poly.pdbx_seq_one_letter_code
_entity_poly.pdbx_strand_id
1 'polypeptide(L)'
;MTSSWVKMRFSRLHCVFVLLLFSTLGITSIQSYPNGVGESADSGCMCHGSASNSTEISLIGMPTFFESNQTFHLTLEINSSVAAQSGTVQGGFRLLVSDGIIEFENESQAQEMDAGWTHTSEGNAYRSWNFTWTAPEDNTSSVEIIVHGNAVNNNENPLGDEWNSLGVTIPGSSFDGTLIQPSVNQSYSLTDYSIIIGGLIAILGFLYVAIK
;
A
#
# COMPACT_ATOMS: atom_id res chain seq x y z
N MET A 1 -59.08 0.67 -23.60
CA MET A 1 -57.63 0.80 -23.30
C MET A 1 -57.35 0.14 -21.97
N THR A 2 -57.00 -1.15 -21.96
CA THR A 2 -56.66 -1.88 -20.73
C THR A 2 -55.14 -2.00 -20.64
N SER A 3 -54.56 -1.28 -19.68
CA SER A 3 -53.12 -1.35 -19.38
C SER A 3 -52.76 -2.75 -18.91
N SER A 4 -52.11 -3.53 -19.77
CA SER A 4 -51.48 -4.81 -19.39
C SER A 4 -50.22 -4.50 -18.60
N TRP A 5 -50.34 -4.43 -17.28
CA TRP A 5 -49.19 -4.46 -16.39
C TRP A 5 -48.62 -5.87 -16.40
N VAL A 6 -47.53 -6.08 -17.14
CA VAL A 6 -46.74 -7.31 -17.06
C VAL A 6 -46.23 -7.42 -15.62
N LYS A 7 -46.82 -8.30 -14.82
CA LYS A 7 -46.27 -8.70 -13.52
C LYS A 7 -44.94 -9.40 -13.81
N MET A 8 -43.84 -8.66 -13.74
CA MET A 8 -42.50 -9.25 -13.74
C MET A 8 -42.38 -10.13 -12.50
N ARG A 9 -42.63 -11.44 -12.66
CA ARG A 9 -42.34 -12.43 -11.64
C ARG A 9 -40.85 -12.73 -11.72
N PHE A 10 -40.04 -11.95 -11.01
CA PHE A 10 -38.65 -12.34 -10.80
C PHE A 10 -38.66 -13.69 -10.07
N SER A 11 -38.28 -14.75 -10.78
CA SER A 11 -38.05 -16.05 -10.14
C SER A 11 -36.97 -15.85 -9.08
N ARG A 12 -37.07 -16.56 -7.94
CA ARG A 12 -36.08 -16.52 -6.85
C ARG A 12 -34.65 -16.66 -7.39
N LEU A 13 -34.47 -17.47 -8.44
CA LEU A 13 -33.21 -17.67 -9.15
C LEU A 13 -32.66 -16.40 -9.83
N HIS A 14 -33.52 -15.56 -10.40
CA HIS A 14 -33.11 -14.29 -11.02
C HIS A 14 -32.65 -13.28 -9.97
N CYS A 15 -33.30 -13.22 -8.81
CA CYS A 15 -32.85 -12.36 -7.71
C CYS A 15 -31.48 -12.79 -7.18
N VAL A 16 -31.23 -14.10 -7.05
CA VAL A 16 -29.90 -14.62 -6.67
C VAL A 16 -28.85 -14.28 -7.72
N PHE A 17 -29.16 -14.46 -9.00
CA PHE A 17 -28.22 -14.16 -10.09
C PHE A 17 -27.88 -12.66 -10.15
N VAL A 18 -28.88 -11.79 -9.98
CA VAL A 18 -28.70 -10.34 -9.92
C VAL A 18 -27.87 -9.94 -8.69
N LEU A 19 -28.14 -10.52 -7.52
CA LEU A 19 -27.34 -10.26 -6.30
C LEU A 19 -25.87 -10.71 -6.44
N LEU A 20 -25.62 -11.87 -7.06
CA LEU A 20 -24.26 -12.33 -7.35
C LEU A 20 -23.55 -11.38 -8.33
N LEU A 21 -24.23 -10.94 -9.39
CA LEU A 21 -23.70 -9.93 -10.33
C LEU A 21 -23.40 -8.59 -9.64
N PHE A 22 -24.28 -8.13 -8.74
CA PHE A 22 -24.05 -6.91 -7.95
C PHE A 22 -22.91 -7.06 -6.94
N SER A 23 -22.71 -8.26 -6.36
CA SER A 23 -21.59 -8.52 -5.46
C SER A 23 -20.22 -8.47 -6.15
N THR A 24 -20.17 -8.72 -7.46
CA THR A 24 -18.92 -8.65 -8.25
C THR A 24 -18.62 -7.25 -8.82
N LEU A 25 -19.60 -6.34 -8.86
CA LEU A 25 -19.47 -5.01 -9.47
C LEU A 25 -18.60 -4.02 -8.65
N GLY A 26 -18.16 -4.41 -7.45
CA GLY A 26 -17.32 -3.58 -6.57
C GLY A 26 -15.86 -4.04 -6.43
N ILE A 27 -15.44 -5.08 -7.16
CA ILE A 27 -14.05 -5.56 -7.08
C ILE A 27 -13.21 -4.74 -8.05
N THR A 28 -12.54 -3.71 -7.56
CA THR A 28 -11.44 -3.10 -8.30
C THR A 28 -10.31 -4.13 -8.37
N SER A 29 -9.86 -4.47 -9.58
CA SER A 29 -8.69 -5.32 -9.75
C SER A 29 -7.46 -4.55 -9.27
N ILE A 30 -6.90 -4.93 -8.13
CA ILE A 30 -5.63 -4.40 -7.64
C ILE A 30 -4.53 -5.20 -8.34
N GLN A 31 -3.87 -4.59 -9.33
CA GLN A 31 -2.78 -5.22 -10.09
C GLN A 31 -1.44 -4.58 -9.73
N SER A 32 -0.39 -5.39 -9.66
CA SER A 32 0.98 -4.91 -9.57
C SER A 32 1.51 -4.55 -10.96
N TYR A 33 2.41 -3.58 -11.03
CA TYR A 33 3.01 -3.12 -12.27
C TYR A 33 4.53 -3.07 -12.14
N PRO A 34 5.28 -3.42 -13.20
CA PRO A 34 6.74 -3.39 -13.15
C PRO A 34 7.31 -1.99 -12.96
N ASN A 35 6.55 -0.94 -13.31
CA ASN A 35 6.93 0.47 -13.21
C ASN A 35 6.45 1.13 -11.90
N GLY A 36 6.15 0.37 -10.86
CA GLY A 36 5.54 0.93 -9.65
C GLY A 36 4.14 1.47 -9.85
N VAL A 37 3.58 1.98 -8.75
CA VAL A 37 2.25 2.61 -8.69
C VAL A 37 2.28 3.80 -7.73
N GLY A 38 1.42 4.79 -7.96
CA GLY A 38 1.30 5.98 -7.13
C GLY A 38 0.35 5.78 -5.97
N GLU A 39 -0.67 6.64 -5.86
CA GLU A 39 -1.55 6.75 -4.67
C GLU A 39 -2.22 5.43 -4.24
N SER A 40 -2.40 4.48 -5.17
CA SER A 40 -2.93 3.15 -4.86
C SER A 40 -2.08 2.34 -3.87
N ALA A 41 -0.81 2.73 -3.68
CA ALA A 41 0.10 2.12 -2.70
C ALA A 41 0.30 2.96 -1.43
N ASP A 42 -0.40 4.08 -1.24
CA ASP A 42 -0.27 4.94 -0.04
C ASP A 42 -0.78 4.27 1.25
N SER A 43 -1.51 3.17 1.11
CA SER A 43 -1.98 2.34 2.23
C SER A 43 -1.28 0.99 2.30
N GLY A 44 -0.18 0.82 1.55
CA GLY A 44 0.56 -0.42 1.45
C GLY A 44 0.53 -1.07 0.08
N CYS A 45 1.35 -2.10 -0.09
CA CYS A 45 1.52 -2.83 -1.35
C CYS A 45 0.41 -3.87 -1.56
N MET A 46 -0.87 -3.45 -1.53
CA MET A 46 -2.05 -4.33 -1.60
C MET A 46 -2.18 -5.12 -2.91
N CYS A 47 -1.42 -4.74 -3.93
CA CYS A 47 -1.28 -5.49 -5.18
C CYS A 47 -0.46 -6.77 -5.05
N HIS A 48 0.30 -6.90 -3.96
CA HIS A 48 1.07 -8.08 -3.60
C HIS A 48 0.31 -8.87 -2.52
N GLY A 49 0.90 -9.95 -2.03
CA GLY A 49 0.30 -10.79 -0.99
C GLY A 49 0.00 -10.04 0.33
N SER A 50 -0.02 -10.77 1.43
CA SER A 50 -0.34 -10.16 2.72
C SER A 50 0.83 -9.36 3.29
N ALA A 51 0.50 -8.36 4.11
CA ALA A 51 1.50 -7.74 4.98
C ALA A 51 2.11 -8.80 5.90
N SER A 52 3.44 -8.79 6.06
CA SER A 52 4.16 -9.78 6.87
C SER A 52 5.38 -9.20 7.58
N ASN A 53 5.55 -9.61 8.84
CA ASN A 53 6.74 -9.27 9.64
C ASN A 53 8.02 -9.96 9.14
N SER A 54 7.92 -10.94 8.24
CA SER A 54 9.08 -11.51 7.55
C SER A 54 9.65 -10.60 6.47
N THR A 55 8.99 -9.48 6.16
CA THR A 55 9.52 -8.40 5.34
C THR A 55 9.74 -7.17 6.24
N GLU A 56 10.99 -6.75 6.36
CA GLU A 56 11.45 -5.66 7.22
C GLU A 56 11.94 -4.50 6.35
N ILE A 57 11.52 -3.28 6.70
CA ILE A 57 11.91 -2.06 5.99
C ILE A 57 12.80 -1.24 6.91
N SER A 58 13.93 -0.79 6.37
CA SER A 58 14.89 0.04 7.09
C SER A 58 15.25 1.28 6.29
N LEU A 59 15.37 2.41 6.99
CA LEU A 59 15.93 3.65 6.47
C LEU A 59 17.24 3.93 7.20
N ILE A 60 18.35 3.58 6.55
CA ILE A 60 19.70 3.76 7.10
C ILE A 60 20.15 5.21 6.86
N GLY A 61 20.83 5.80 7.83
CA GLY A 61 21.32 7.19 7.75
C GLY A 61 20.33 8.23 8.28
N MET A 62 19.17 7.80 8.77
CA MET A 62 18.13 8.68 9.30
C MET A 62 18.63 9.48 10.51
N PRO A 63 18.42 10.81 10.54
CA PRO A 63 18.79 11.62 11.69
C PRO A 63 17.74 11.53 12.81
N THR A 64 18.15 11.87 14.03
CA THR A 64 17.23 11.97 15.18
C THR A 64 16.46 13.30 15.20
N PHE A 65 17.02 14.35 14.59
CA PHE A 65 16.41 15.65 14.35
C PHE A 65 17.10 16.30 13.14
N PHE A 66 16.48 17.31 12.53
CA PHE A 66 17.07 18.03 11.40
C PHE A 66 17.25 19.52 11.69
N GLU A 67 18.29 20.13 11.11
CA GLU A 67 18.40 21.58 10.95
C GLU A 67 17.85 22.01 9.59
N SER A 68 17.51 23.31 9.46
CA SER A 68 17.00 23.89 8.22
C SER A 68 17.91 23.61 7.03
N ASN A 69 17.34 23.09 5.94
CA ASN A 69 18.04 22.80 4.68
C ASN A 69 19.23 21.83 4.82
N GLN A 70 19.25 21.00 5.86
CA GLN A 70 20.29 19.99 6.03
C GLN A 70 20.00 18.77 5.12
N THR A 71 21.01 18.33 4.38
CA THR A 71 20.92 17.14 3.53
C THR A 71 21.49 15.91 4.22
N PHE A 72 20.76 14.80 4.13
CA PHE A 72 21.14 13.50 4.67
C PHE A 72 21.20 12.47 3.54
N HIS A 73 22.23 11.61 3.55
CA HIS A 73 22.33 10.46 2.66
C HIS A 73 21.66 9.27 3.32
N LEU A 74 20.63 8.74 2.67
CA LEU A 74 19.79 7.68 3.18
C LEU A 74 19.84 6.46 2.26
N THR A 75 19.66 5.29 2.85
CA THR A 75 19.45 4.04 2.12
C THR A 75 18.15 3.41 2.59
N LEU A 76 17.21 3.22 1.65
CA LEU A 76 16.09 2.32 1.84
C LEU A 76 16.58 0.89 1.64
N GLU A 77 16.27 0.01 2.58
CA GLU A 77 16.53 -1.42 2.48
C GLU A 77 15.29 -2.24 2.84
N ILE A 78 14.99 -3.25 2.02
CA ILE A 78 13.92 -4.22 2.23
C ILE A 78 14.56 -5.60 2.43
N ASN A 79 14.54 -6.09 3.66
CA ASN A 79 15.00 -7.44 3.98
C ASN A 79 13.79 -8.37 4.06
N SER A 80 13.87 -9.56 3.46
CA SER A 80 12.73 -10.49 3.47
C SER A 80 13.15 -11.95 3.36
N SER A 81 12.33 -12.83 3.92
CA SER A 81 12.44 -14.28 3.71
C SER A 81 12.08 -14.72 2.28
N VAL A 82 11.37 -13.88 1.51
CA VAL A 82 11.08 -14.14 0.10
C VAL A 82 12.40 -14.13 -0.68
N ALA A 83 12.73 -15.25 -1.33
CA ALA A 83 14.01 -15.41 -2.01
C ALA A 83 14.27 -14.33 -3.08
N ALA A 84 15.43 -13.68 -3.02
CA ALA A 84 15.90 -12.75 -4.03
C ALA A 84 16.79 -13.47 -5.06
N GLN A 85 16.63 -13.17 -6.34
CA GLN A 85 17.49 -13.66 -7.41
C GLN A 85 18.02 -12.49 -8.24
N SER A 86 19.33 -12.25 -8.20
CA SER A 86 19.97 -11.13 -8.91
C SER A 86 19.60 -11.10 -10.39
N GLY A 87 19.25 -9.92 -10.91
CA GLY A 87 18.86 -9.73 -12.30
C GLY A 87 17.41 -10.15 -12.65
N THR A 88 16.59 -10.45 -11.65
CA THR A 88 15.14 -10.69 -11.80
C THR A 88 14.34 -9.67 -11.00
N VAL A 89 13.01 -9.64 -11.14
CA VAL A 89 12.15 -8.78 -10.32
C VAL A 89 12.20 -9.27 -8.87
N GLN A 90 12.54 -8.39 -7.93
CA GLN A 90 12.77 -8.76 -6.53
C GLN A 90 11.94 -7.96 -5.54
N GLY A 91 11.54 -6.74 -5.88
CA GLY A 91 10.81 -5.91 -4.96
C GLY A 91 10.41 -4.56 -5.53
N GLY A 92 9.96 -3.70 -4.64
CA GLY A 92 9.50 -2.37 -4.97
C GLY A 92 9.18 -1.60 -3.69
N PHE A 93 8.88 -0.32 -3.86
CA PHE A 93 8.49 0.54 -2.75
C PHE A 93 7.47 1.60 -3.16
N ARG A 94 6.84 2.17 -2.13
CA ARG A 94 6.16 3.46 -2.12
C ARG A 94 6.75 4.27 -0.97
N LEU A 95 7.28 5.45 -1.25
CA LEU A 95 7.90 6.36 -0.27
C LEU A 95 7.12 7.68 -0.28
N LEU A 96 6.61 8.06 0.88
CA LEU A 96 5.89 9.30 1.13
C LEU A 96 6.70 10.12 2.13
N VAL A 97 6.85 11.41 1.83
CA VAL A 97 7.58 12.36 2.67
C VAL A 97 6.71 13.60 2.78
N SER A 98 6.39 14.04 4.00
CA SER A 98 5.48 15.16 4.21
C SER A 98 6.10 16.51 3.86
N ASP A 99 7.44 16.64 3.96
CA ASP A 99 8.17 17.85 3.61
C ASP A 99 9.68 17.58 3.35
N GLY A 100 10.34 18.50 2.66
CA GLY A 100 11.70 18.35 2.17
C GLY A 100 11.77 17.73 0.78
N ILE A 101 12.99 17.56 0.28
CA ILE A 101 13.26 17.18 -1.11
C ILE A 101 14.00 15.86 -1.14
N ILE A 102 13.53 14.93 -1.98
CA ILE A 102 14.16 13.63 -2.23
C ILE A 102 14.86 13.64 -3.58
N GLU A 103 16.10 13.15 -3.62
CA GLU A 103 16.83 12.90 -4.87
C GLU A 103 17.47 11.51 -4.81
N PHE A 104 17.04 10.59 -5.68
CA PHE A 104 17.64 9.27 -5.75
C PHE A 104 19.02 9.32 -6.41
N GLU A 105 20.00 8.58 -5.88
CA GLU A 105 21.35 8.52 -6.47
C GLU A 105 21.32 7.92 -7.88
N ASN A 106 20.39 6.99 -8.13
CA ASN A 106 20.12 6.43 -9.44
C ASN A 106 18.66 6.69 -9.86
N GLU A 107 18.47 7.76 -10.63
CA GLU A 107 17.17 8.16 -11.19
C GLU A 107 16.55 7.09 -12.12
N SER A 108 17.33 6.14 -12.63
CA SER A 108 16.76 5.07 -13.44
C SER A 108 16.00 4.04 -12.61
N GLN A 109 16.20 3.99 -11.29
CA GLN A 109 15.61 2.99 -10.39
C GLN A 109 14.38 3.49 -9.62
N ALA A 110 14.15 4.80 -9.58
CA ALA A 110 13.07 5.41 -8.83
C ALA A 110 12.46 6.58 -9.61
N GLN A 111 11.19 6.85 -9.36
CA GLN A 111 10.46 7.93 -10.01
C GLN A 111 9.42 8.51 -9.07
N GLU A 112 9.09 9.79 -9.27
CA GLU A 112 7.98 10.45 -8.60
C GLU A 112 6.67 10.11 -9.32
N MET A 113 5.63 9.77 -8.56
CA MET A 113 4.29 9.47 -9.03
C MET A 113 3.29 9.83 -7.95
N ASP A 114 2.27 10.63 -8.28
CA ASP A 114 1.19 11.02 -7.36
C ASP A 114 1.69 11.48 -5.98
N ALA A 115 2.54 12.52 -5.95
CA ALA A 115 3.09 13.13 -4.73
C ALA A 115 3.86 12.18 -3.79
N GLY A 116 4.47 11.13 -4.34
CA GLY A 116 5.43 10.30 -3.64
C GLY A 116 6.34 9.59 -4.61
N TRP A 117 7.20 8.72 -4.10
CA TRP A 117 8.19 8.00 -4.88
C TRP A 117 7.86 6.52 -4.99
N THR A 118 8.13 5.94 -6.14
CA THR A 118 8.05 4.49 -6.39
C THR A 118 9.21 4.03 -7.25
N HIS A 119 9.33 2.72 -7.42
CA HIS A 119 10.35 2.11 -8.27
C HIS A 119 9.98 2.22 -9.76
N THR A 120 10.98 2.10 -10.63
CA THR A 120 10.78 1.94 -12.09
C THR A 120 10.85 0.47 -12.51
N SER A 121 10.67 0.16 -13.80
CA SER A 121 10.95 -1.18 -14.34
C SER A 121 12.37 -1.67 -14.10
N GLU A 122 13.36 -0.78 -14.04
CA GLU A 122 14.73 -1.16 -13.71
C GLU A 122 14.90 -1.30 -12.19
N GLY A 123 14.27 -0.40 -11.43
CA GLY A 123 14.28 -0.41 -9.98
C GLY A 123 13.66 -1.66 -9.34
N ASN A 124 12.72 -2.32 -10.02
CA ASN A 124 12.06 -3.52 -9.48
C ASN A 124 12.99 -4.72 -9.30
N ALA A 125 14.20 -4.68 -9.88
CA ALA A 125 15.21 -5.72 -9.71
C ALA A 125 16.00 -5.60 -8.39
N TYR A 126 15.69 -4.58 -7.58
CA TYR A 126 16.39 -4.23 -6.36
C TYR A 126 15.48 -4.29 -5.13
N ARG A 127 16.14 -4.35 -3.97
CA ARG A 127 15.52 -4.21 -2.64
C ARG A 127 16.25 -3.15 -1.80
N SER A 128 17.10 -2.36 -2.44
CA SER A 128 17.81 -1.27 -1.80
C SER A 128 18.00 -0.12 -2.76
N TRP A 129 17.74 1.09 -2.27
CA TRP A 129 17.86 2.33 -3.04
C TRP A 129 18.52 3.39 -2.17
N ASN A 130 19.55 4.04 -2.72
CA ASN A 130 20.18 5.19 -2.08
C ASN A 130 19.56 6.48 -2.60
N PHE A 131 19.37 7.43 -1.70
CA PHE A 131 18.83 8.74 -2.02
C PHE A 131 19.28 9.77 -0.99
N THR A 132 19.18 11.04 -1.33
CA THR A 132 19.32 12.12 -0.37
C THR A 132 17.94 12.61 0.05
N TRP A 133 17.83 13.03 1.31
CA TRP A 133 16.73 13.84 1.78
C TRP A 133 17.28 15.17 2.28
N THR A 134 16.82 16.25 1.66
CA THR A 134 17.11 17.62 2.11
C THR A 134 15.92 18.11 2.93
N ALA A 135 16.16 18.34 4.22
CA ALA A 135 15.14 18.82 5.15
C ALA A 135 14.61 20.20 4.74
N PRO A 136 13.36 20.54 5.09
CA PRO A 136 12.78 21.85 4.78
C PRO A 136 13.52 22.99 5.47
N GLU A 137 13.22 24.23 5.06
CA GLU A 137 13.72 25.43 5.75
C GLU A 137 13.13 25.56 7.16
N ASP A 138 11.88 25.14 7.37
CA ASP A 138 11.24 25.17 8.68
C ASP A 138 11.77 24.05 9.59
N ASN A 139 12.45 24.43 10.67
CA ASN A 139 12.94 23.52 11.71
C ASN A 139 12.11 23.59 13.01
N THR A 140 10.93 24.21 12.97
CA THR A 140 9.99 24.28 14.10
C THR A 140 8.87 23.23 14.00
N SER A 141 8.69 22.61 12.84
CA SER A 141 7.78 21.49 12.60
C SER A 141 8.50 20.14 12.56
N SER A 142 7.77 19.06 12.32
CA SER A 142 8.29 17.71 12.14
C SER A 142 7.94 17.16 10.76
N VAL A 143 8.78 16.29 10.21
CA VAL A 143 8.57 15.61 8.93
C VAL A 143 8.22 14.15 9.15
N GLU A 144 7.15 13.69 8.52
CA GLU A 144 6.78 12.28 8.46
C GLU A 144 7.34 11.64 7.19
N ILE A 145 7.98 10.49 7.35
CA ILE A 145 8.42 9.63 6.26
C ILE A 145 7.73 8.27 6.43
N ILE A 146 6.97 7.86 5.43
CA ILE A 146 6.29 6.57 5.37
C ILE A 146 6.82 5.80 4.17
N VAL A 147 7.16 4.53 4.40
CA VAL A 147 7.60 3.62 3.34
C VAL A 147 6.76 2.36 3.40
N HIS A 148 6.20 1.97 2.26
CA HIS A 148 5.69 0.64 2.01
C HIS A 148 6.67 -0.07 1.08
N GLY A 149 7.09 -1.27 1.46
CA GLY A 149 8.10 -2.02 0.73
C GLY A 149 7.67 -3.46 0.54
N ASN A 150 7.82 -3.97 -0.68
CA ASN A 150 7.48 -5.34 -1.04
C ASN A 150 8.69 -6.14 -1.51
N ALA A 151 8.66 -7.43 -1.20
CA ALA A 151 9.57 -8.45 -1.68
C ALA A 151 8.78 -9.46 -2.50
N VAL A 152 9.19 -9.68 -3.76
CA VAL A 152 8.50 -10.58 -4.69
C VAL A 152 9.35 -11.79 -5.04
N ASN A 153 8.68 -12.85 -5.48
CA ASN A 153 9.31 -14.14 -5.82
C ASN A 153 9.43 -14.37 -7.35
N ASN A 154 9.13 -13.35 -8.18
CA ASN A 154 9.23 -13.38 -9.64
C ASN A 154 8.35 -14.46 -10.33
N ASN A 155 7.22 -14.85 -9.73
CA ASN A 155 6.28 -15.84 -10.32
C ASN A 155 5.12 -15.21 -11.12
N GLU A 156 5.14 -13.89 -11.33
CA GLU A 156 4.07 -13.11 -12.00
C GLU A 156 2.70 -13.18 -11.30
N ASN A 157 2.67 -13.49 -10.01
CA ASN A 157 1.46 -13.64 -9.21
C ASN A 157 1.66 -13.02 -7.79
N PRO A 158 0.65 -12.38 -7.20
CA PRO A 158 0.77 -11.86 -5.84
C PRO A 158 0.99 -12.95 -4.76
N LEU A 159 0.65 -14.21 -5.04
CA LEU A 159 0.83 -15.31 -4.10
C LEU A 159 2.31 -15.61 -3.87
N GLY A 160 2.71 -15.53 -2.59
CA GLY A 160 4.09 -15.73 -2.15
C GLY A 160 4.95 -14.48 -2.23
N ASP A 161 4.37 -13.34 -2.60
CA ASP A 161 4.94 -12.03 -2.35
C ASP A 161 4.56 -11.56 -0.94
N GLU A 162 5.43 -10.77 -0.33
CA GLU A 162 5.23 -10.22 1.01
C GLU A 162 5.58 -8.74 1.00
N TRP A 163 4.98 -7.98 1.91
CA TRP A 163 5.28 -6.57 2.05
C TRP A 163 5.09 -6.11 3.49
N ASN A 164 5.61 -4.93 3.82
CA ASN A 164 5.37 -4.32 5.13
C ASN A 164 5.44 -2.79 5.02
N SER A 165 5.35 -2.10 6.15
CA SER A 165 5.48 -0.65 6.22
C SER A 165 6.44 -0.21 7.33
N LEU A 166 7.10 0.92 7.11
CA LEU A 166 7.83 1.69 8.11
C LEU A 166 7.27 3.11 8.10
N GLY A 167 7.16 3.70 9.28
CA GLY A 167 6.75 5.09 9.42
C GLY A 167 7.55 5.74 10.52
N VAL A 168 8.10 6.92 10.25
CA VAL A 168 8.95 7.67 11.17
C VAL A 168 8.65 9.16 11.11
N THR A 169 8.63 9.79 12.28
CA THR A 169 8.53 11.25 12.41
C THR A 169 9.85 11.79 12.92
N ILE A 170 10.43 12.73 12.17
CA ILE A 170 11.68 13.42 12.50
C ILE A 170 11.34 14.86 12.93
N PRO A 171 11.70 15.29 14.15
CA PRO A 171 11.55 16.69 14.56
C PRO A 171 12.58 17.59 13.89
N GLY A 172 12.21 18.84 13.59
CA GLY A 172 13.15 19.91 13.43
C GLY A 172 13.84 20.26 14.76
N SER A 173 15.04 20.82 14.71
CA SER A 173 15.87 21.14 15.89
C SER A 173 15.19 22.10 16.88
N SER A 174 14.21 22.88 16.42
CA SER A 174 13.42 23.83 17.20
C SER A 174 11.99 23.36 17.47
N PHE A 175 11.67 22.09 17.18
CA PHE A 175 10.37 21.50 17.47
C PHE A 175 10.17 21.34 18.99
N ASP A 176 9.11 21.93 19.54
CA ASP A 176 8.76 21.88 20.96
C ASP A 176 7.51 21.03 21.26
N GLY A 177 6.94 20.42 20.22
CA GLY A 177 5.75 19.58 20.30
C GLY A 177 6.01 18.16 20.82
N THR A 178 4.94 17.38 20.87
CA THR A 178 5.05 15.93 21.14
C THR A 178 5.25 15.18 19.83
N LEU A 179 6.29 14.35 19.76
CA LEU A 179 6.51 13.47 18.62
C LEU A 179 5.44 12.36 18.58
N ILE A 180 4.68 12.33 17.49
CA ILE A 180 3.72 11.28 17.17
C ILE A 180 4.27 10.55 15.94
N GLN A 181 4.43 9.23 16.04
CA GLN A 181 4.85 8.40 14.91
C GLN A 181 3.61 8.03 14.07
N PRO A 182 3.73 7.97 12.73
CA PRO A 182 2.62 7.61 11.86
C PRO A 182 2.17 6.16 12.12
N SER A 183 0.85 5.94 12.08
CA SER A 183 0.28 4.61 12.22
C SER A 183 0.31 3.87 10.88
N VAL A 184 1.35 3.05 10.68
CA VAL A 184 1.55 2.28 9.43
C VAL A 184 1.21 0.79 9.57
N ASN A 185 0.93 0.33 10.79
CA ASN A 185 0.51 -1.04 11.02
C ASN A 185 -0.93 -1.22 10.53
N GLN A 186 -1.16 -2.24 9.70
CA GLN A 186 -2.49 -2.68 9.34
C GLN A 186 -3.14 -3.40 10.53
N SER A 187 -3.64 -2.65 11.51
CA SER A 187 -4.57 -3.19 12.50
C SER A 187 -5.94 -3.29 11.85
N TYR A 188 -6.25 -4.45 11.27
CA TYR A 188 -7.61 -4.75 10.81
C TYR A 188 -8.58 -4.54 11.97
N SER A 189 -9.48 -3.57 11.84
CA SER A 189 -10.49 -3.30 12.85
C SER A 189 -11.56 -4.40 12.81
N LEU A 190 -12.21 -4.68 13.94
CA LEU A 190 -13.40 -5.55 13.96
C LEU A 190 -14.51 -5.03 13.02
N THR A 191 -14.51 -3.72 12.69
CA THR A 191 -15.40 -3.14 11.69
C THR A 191 -15.11 -3.61 10.27
N ASP A 192 -13.86 -3.92 9.94
CA ASP A 192 -13.49 -4.40 8.59
C ASP A 192 -14.01 -5.82 8.38
N TYR A 193 -14.00 -6.63 9.44
CA TYR A 193 -14.66 -7.93 9.48
C TYR A 193 -16.19 -7.84 9.50
N SER A 194 -16.78 -6.74 9.96
CA SER A 194 -18.23 -6.60 10.08
C SER A 194 -18.94 -6.61 8.72
N ILE A 195 -18.30 -6.10 7.66
CA ILE A 195 -18.82 -6.14 6.30
C ILE A 195 -18.81 -7.57 5.76
N ILE A 196 -17.72 -8.30 5.99
CA ILE A 196 -17.57 -9.70 5.57
C ILE A 196 -18.57 -10.59 6.30
N ILE A 197 -18.65 -10.47 7.63
CA ILE A 197 -19.58 -11.23 8.48
C ILE A 197 -21.04 -10.88 8.14
N GLY A 198 -21.34 -9.59 7.95
CA GLY A 198 -22.67 -9.12 7.54
C GLY A 198 -23.08 -9.68 6.18
N GLY A 199 -22.16 -9.66 5.20
CA GLY A 199 -22.36 -10.27 3.90
C GLY A 199 -22.62 -11.77 3.99
N LEU A 200 -21.82 -12.51 4.77
CA LEU A 200 -21.99 -13.94 4.98
C LEU A 200 -23.34 -14.27 5.65
N ILE A 201 -23.74 -13.53 6.67
CA ILE A 201 -25.03 -13.72 7.36
C ILE A 201 -26.20 -13.45 6.40
N ALA A 202 -26.12 -12.39 5.59
CA ALA A 202 -27.14 -12.09 4.59
C ALA A 202 -27.27 -13.23 3.59
N ILE A 203 -26.15 -13.72 3.04
CA ILE A 203 -26.11 -14.86 2.11
C ILE A 203 -26.74 -16.11 2.74
N LEU A 204 -26.36 -16.46 3.98
CA LEU A 204 -26.91 -17.62 4.69
C LEU A 204 -28.41 -17.47 4.97
N GLY A 205 -28.87 -16.28 5.37
CA GLY A 205 -30.28 -15.99 5.60
C GLY A 205 -31.10 -16.11 4.31
N PHE A 206 -30.58 -15.62 3.18
CA PHE A 206 -31.23 -15.76 1.88
C PHE A 206 -31.24 -17.21 1.39
N LEU A 207 -30.15 -17.96 1.56
CA LEU A 207 -30.10 -19.40 1.25
C LEU A 207 -31.15 -20.17 2.05
N TYR A 208 -31.28 -19.88 3.34
CA TYR A 208 -32.32 -20.47 4.19
C TYR A 208 -33.74 -20.19 3.65
N VAL A 209 -34.03 -18.95 3.25
CA VAL A 209 -35.33 -18.57 2.67
C VAL A 209 -35.55 -19.16 1.27
N ALA A 210 -34.48 -19.37 0.49
CA ALA A 210 -34.57 -19.93 -0.84
C ALA A 210 -34.83 -21.45 -0.84
N ILE A 211 -34.30 -22.17 0.16
CA ILE A 211 -34.44 -23.62 0.32
C ILE A 211 -35.80 -24.00 0.94
N LYS A 212 -36.43 -23.08 1.69
CA LYS A 212 -37.81 -23.23 2.21
C LYS A 212 -38.89 -22.75 1.22
#